data_AF-A0A3D5Q3Y4-F1
#
_entry.id   AF-A0A3D5Q3Y4-F1
#
_cell.length_a   1.000
_cell.length_b   1.000
_cell.length_c   1.000
_cell.angle_alpha   90.00
_cell.angle_beta   90.00
_cell.angle_gamma   90.00
#
_symmetry.space_group_name_H-M   'P 1'
#
loop_
_entity.id
_entity.type
_entity.pdbx_description
1 polymer ?
#
loop_
_entity_poly.entity_id
_entity_poly.type
_entity_poly.pdbx_seq_one_letter_code
_entity_poly.pdbx_strand_id
1 'polypeptide(L)'
;MNQGQINQVKGLVDEFLSIDISQHVATQYGESADLASVSIGEYSAKEYVSQVRKMLAQFNEEIDSVYAKALPFQYHFHNEYGNGNLQQDLTNLLNQVKAKNFPASVTHLNRLIHYQAINGFWEKAKRKYFRASEVSVKEDKDRVDLVSKHMLEVSERLGSLISEIEEQQEQINVFANSKKKEVGEIESLLPTAREHVNEINEVHNRSAALEEKISSILSKSDEKREAVYDLSNEIKELLSELNRLTQDAKEDTEDQKRSHMVLEEKFRSILEFVENKQEYFKERNEYLDDLIGREVGASLFETFKQRKRELVSSIGFWKWSVPITSVLAVLWIFFLFGNGDLSSLSWQAVFVNSLKALPAVGLLLFSVSQYAKERNFQEEYAFKSAVALTVNSYADQLSDESNKDRLIMQSVSQIYRSPVYHKLKSKEGGDLLLPIAGKVLDKAKMSQSQK
;
A
#
# COMPACT_ATOMS: atom_id res chain seq x y z
N MET A 1 -3.87 -37.02 132.65
CA MET A 1 -5.09 -36.72 131.85
C MET A 1 -6.35 -37.20 132.57
N ASN A 2 -7.48 -36.50 132.39
CA ASN A 2 -8.81 -36.99 132.81
C ASN A 2 -9.40 -37.96 131.76
N GLN A 3 -10.50 -38.66 132.09
CA GLN A 3 -11.07 -39.67 131.19
C GLN A 3 -11.53 -39.08 129.83
N GLY A 4 -12.05 -37.86 129.81
CA GLY A 4 -12.46 -37.19 128.57
C GLY A 4 -11.27 -36.89 127.65
N GLN A 5 -10.16 -36.40 128.22
CA GLN A 5 -8.91 -36.16 127.51
C GLN A 5 -8.32 -37.46 126.96
N ILE A 6 -8.34 -38.55 127.75
CA ILE A 6 -7.87 -39.87 127.30
C ILE A 6 -8.67 -40.33 126.07
N ASN A 7 -10.00 -40.22 126.12
CA ASN A 7 -10.87 -40.61 125.00
C ASN A 7 -10.63 -39.76 123.75
N GLN A 8 -10.35 -38.46 123.89
CA GLN A 8 -10.02 -37.57 122.77
C GLN A 8 -8.72 -37.97 122.07
N VAL A 9 -7.66 -38.22 122.85
CA VAL A 9 -6.36 -38.63 122.31
C VAL A 9 -6.49 -40.01 121.66
N LYS A 10 -7.22 -40.93 122.29
CA LYS A 10 -7.49 -42.27 121.73
C LYS A 10 -8.22 -42.18 120.38
N GLY A 11 -9.28 -41.38 120.31
CA GLY A 11 -10.02 -41.19 119.06
C GLY A 11 -9.15 -40.63 117.91
N LEU A 12 -8.24 -39.70 118.21
CA LEU A 12 -7.31 -39.15 117.21
C LEU A 12 -6.26 -40.18 116.78
N VAL A 13 -5.75 -41.01 117.70
CA VAL A 13 -4.79 -42.07 117.38
C VAL A 13 -5.47 -43.15 116.53
N ASP A 14 -6.69 -43.56 116.87
CA ASP A 14 -7.47 -44.53 116.10
C ASP A 14 -7.79 -44.00 114.69
N GLU A 15 -8.19 -42.73 114.58
CA GLU A 15 -8.42 -42.07 113.29
C GLU A 15 -7.15 -42.04 112.45
N PHE A 16 -5.99 -41.76 113.04
CA PHE A 16 -4.72 -41.75 112.32
C PHE A 16 -4.29 -43.16 111.91
N LEU A 17 -4.46 -44.16 112.78
CA LEU A 17 -4.15 -45.56 112.45
C LEU A 17 -5.00 -46.10 111.29
N SER A 18 -6.16 -45.50 111.02
CA SER A 18 -6.99 -45.85 109.85
C SER A 18 -6.43 -45.34 108.51
N ILE A 19 -5.48 -44.40 108.54
CA ILE A 19 -4.87 -43.82 107.34
C ILE A 19 -3.70 -44.68 106.87
N ASP A 20 -3.71 -44.99 105.57
CA ASP A 20 -2.59 -45.64 104.92
C ASP A 20 -1.50 -44.63 104.54
N ILE A 21 -0.65 -44.28 105.51
CA ILE A 21 0.44 -43.32 105.30
C ILE A 21 1.39 -43.73 104.17
N SER A 22 1.60 -45.02 103.95
CA SER A 22 2.44 -45.50 102.85
C SER A 22 1.82 -45.19 101.50
N GLN A 23 0.50 -45.34 101.36
CA GLN A 23 -0.21 -44.99 100.12
C GLN A 23 -0.14 -43.49 99.86
N HIS A 24 -0.38 -42.67 100.88
CA HIS A 24 -0.34 -41.22 100.73
C HIS A 24 1.06 -40.71 100.32
N VAL A 25 2.12 -41.28 100.91
CA VAL A 25 3.51 -40.95 100.54
C VAL A 25 3.85 -41.47 99.13
N ALA A 26 3.44 -42.70 98.80
CA ALA A 26 3.65 -43.28 97.47
C ALA A 26 2.99 -42.45 96.36
N THR A 27 1.75 -42.01 96.55
CA THR A 27 1.05 -41.18 95.55
C THR A 27 1.65 -39.78 95.42
N GLN A 28 2.12 -39.17 96.51
CA GLN A 28 2.71 -37.82 96.45
C GLN A 28 4.09 -37.80 95.78
N TYR A 29 4.90 -38.83 96.02
CA TYR A 29 6.29 -38.88 95.57
C TYR A 29 6.55 -39.95 94.50
N GLY A 30 5.50 -40.53 93.90
CA GLY A 30 5.60 -41.58 92.89
C GLY A 30 6.32 -41.21 91.60
N GLU A 31 6.69 -39.94 91.40
CA GLU A 31 7.57 -39.50 90.29
C GLU A 31 9.06 -39.69 90.60
N SER A 32 9.41 -39.88 91.87
CA SER A 32 10.79 -39.93 92.31
C SER A 32 11.37 -41.31 92.05
N ALA A 33 12.51 -41.38 91.35
CA ALA A 33 13.16 -42.64 91.02
C ALA A 33 13.60 -43.46 92.26
N ASP A 34 13.85 -42.81 93.40
CA ASP A 34 14.20 -43.47 94.66
C ASP A 34 13.62 -42.77 95.88
N LEU A 35 12.79 -43.47 96.64
CA LEU A 35 12.23 -43.01 97.92
C LEU A 35 13.28 -42.71 99.00
N ALA A 36 14.51 -43.23 98.89
CA ALA A 36 15.60 -42.83 99.80
C ALA A 36 16.14 -41.43 99.50
N SER A 37 16.00 -40.95 98.26
CA SER A 37 16.40 -39.60 97.86
C SER A 37 15.36 -38.52 98.17
N VAL A 38 14.13 -38.93 98.52
CA VAL A 38 13.04 -38.02 98.87
C VAL A 38 13.19 -37.59 100.33
N SER A 39 13.54 -36.33 100.54
CA SER A 39 13.62 -35.71 101.88
C SER A 39 12.28 -35.09 102.29
N ILE A 40 11.77 -35.51 103.44
CA ILE A 40 10.62 -34.95 104.14
C ILE A 40 11.14 -34.28 105.41
N GLY A 41 11.48 -32.99 105.29
CA GLY A 41 12.21 -32.27 106.33
C GLY A 41 13.59 -32.91 106.57
N GLU A 42 13.81 -33.41 107.78
CA GLU A 42 15.07 -34.05 108.20
C GLU A 42 15.08 -35.57 107.97
N TYR A 43 13.96 -36.15 107.54
CA TYR A 43 13.80 -37.59 107.32
C TYR A 43 13.81 -37.92 105.83
N SER A 44 14.36 -39.07 105.44
CA SER A 44 13.97 -39.69 104.17
C SER A 44 12.50 -40.13 104.22
N ALA A 45 11.84 -40.30 103.07
CA ALA A 45 10.45 -40.77 103.03
C ALA A 45 10.25 -42.11 103.76
N LYS A 46 11.27 -42.98 103.72
CA LYS A 46 11.30 -44.25 104.46
C LYS A 46 11.34 -44.02 105.98
N GLU A 47 12.25 -43.16 106.44
CA GLU A 47 12.38 -42.83 107.85
C GLU A 47 11.13 -42.13 108.37
N TYR A 48 10.57 -41.19 107.61
CA TYR A 48 9.37 -40.47 108.00
C TYR A 48 8.18 -41.41 108.26
N VAL A 49 7.89 -42.33 107.33
CA VAL A 49 6.80 -43.31 107.50
C VAL A 49 7.04 -44.19 108.73
N SER A 50 8.27 -44.66 108.92
CA SER A 50 8.66 -45.46 110.08
C SER A 50 8.46 -44.71 111.40
N GLN A 51 8.89 -43.44 111.48
CA GLN A 51 8.76 -42.62 112.68
C GLN A 51 7.31 -42.30 113.02
N VAL A 52 6.46 -41.99 112.03
CA VAL A 52 5.03 -41.77 112.27
C VAL A 52 4.36 -43.04 112.77
N ARG A 53 4.62 -44.20 112.13
CA ARG A 53 4.05 -45.49 112.56
C ARG A 53 4.52 -45.88 113.96
N LYS A 54 5.80 -45.65 114.28
CA LYS A 54 6.35 -45.88 115.62
C LYS A 54 5.68 -44.98 116.67
N MET A 55 5.58 -43.69 116.39
CA MET A 55 4.94 -42.71 117.27
C MET A 55 3.49 -43.10 117.58
N LEU A 56 2.70 -43.47 116.56
CA LEU A 56 1.31 -43.90 116.74
C LEU A 56 1.20 -45.21 117.51
N ALA A 57 2.05 -46.20 117.23
CA ALA A 57 2.04 -47.48 117.93
C ALA A 57 2.29 -47.30 119.44
N GLN A 58 3.21 -46.41 119.81
CA GLN A 58 3.52 -46.14 121.20
C GLN A 58 2.43 -45.36 121.93
N PHE A 59 1.78 -44.41 121.26
CA PHE A 59 0.59 -43.78 121.84
C PHE A 59 -0.52 -44.80 122.06
N ASN A 60 -0.77 -45.67 121.09
CA ASN A 60 -1.81 -46.69 121.19
C ASN A 60 -1.58 -47.65 122.37
N GLU A 61 -0.33 -48.09 122.58
CA GLU A 61 0.02 -48.94 123.73
C GLU A 61 -0.08 -48.20 125.09
N GLU A 62 0.33 -46.93 125.15
CA GLU A 62 0.43 -46.21 126.42
C GLU A 62 -0.89 -45.58 126.89
N ILE A 63 -1.76 -45.19 125.95
CA ILE A 63 -3.10 -44.61 126.23
C ILE A 63 -4.02 -45.60 126.93
N ASP A 64 -3.90 -46.89 126.62
CA ASP A 64 -4.68 -47.95 127.26
C ASP A 64 -4.09 -48.39 128.61
N SER A 65 -2.92 -47.86 128.99
CA SER A 65 -2.26 -48.18 130.24
C SER A 65 -2.75 -47.30 131.41
N VAL A 66 -2.54 -47.78 132.63
CA VAL A 66 -2.82 -47.00 133.86
C VAL A 66 -2.00 -45.69 133.90
N TYR A 67 -0.87 -45.64 133.19
CA TYR A 67 0.01 -44.47 133.12
C TYR A 67 -0.59 -43.31 132.29
N ALA A 68 -1.59 -43.55 131.45
CA ALA A 68 -2.27 -42.50 130.68
C ALA A 68 -2.87 -41.39 131.58
N LYS A 69 -3.25 -41.73 132.82
CA LYS A 69 -3.72 -40.76 133.81
C LYS A 69 -2.63 -39.80 134.29
N ALA A 70 -1.36 -40.23 134.27
CA ALA A 70 -0.21 -39.43 134.70
C ALA A 70 0.37 -38.56 133.56
N LEU A 71 -0.01 -38.82 132.31
CA LEU A 71 0.48 -38.06 131.16
C LEU A 71 -0.09 -36.62 131.14
N PRO A 72 0.74 -35.62 130.76
CA PRO A 72 0.31 -34.22 130.67
C PRO A 72 -0.45 -33.94 129.37
N PHE A 73 -1.69 -33.47 129.46
CA PHE A 73 -2.47 -33.09 128.27
C PHE A 73 -1.98 -31.76 127.63
N GLN A 74 -1.46 -30.86 128.46
CA GLN A 74 -0.78 -29.63 128.08
C GLN A 74 0.67 -29.70 128.55
N TYR A 75 1.60 -29.21 127.74
CA TYR A 75 3.03 -29.30 128.04
C TYR A 75 3.76 -28.02 127.62
N HIS A 76 4.86 -27.74 128.34
CA HIS A 76 5.74 -26.59 128.13
C HIS A 76 7.19 -27.09 128.14
N PHE A 77 7.77 -27.32 126.97
CA PHE A 77 9.07 -27.99 126.86
C PHE A 77 10.27 -27.06 127.11
N HIS A 78 10.06 -25.74 127.20
CA HIS A 78 11.12 -24.74 127.43
C HIS A 78 12.31 -24.88 126.44
N ASN A 79 12.03 -25.36 125.23
CA ASN A 79 13.00 -25.58 124.15
C ASN A 79 12.37 -25.19 122.80
N GLU A 80 13.04 -25.55 121.69
CA GLU A 80 12.62 -25.30 120.31
C GLU A 80 11.22 -25.83 119.95
N TYR A 81 10.68 -26.80 120.70
CA TYR A 81 9.33 -27.34 120.50
C TYR A 81 8.24 -26.53 121.21
N GLY A 82 8.62 -25.59 122.08
CA GLY A 82 7.73 -24.62 122.71
C GLY A 82 6.61 -25.23 123.54
N ASN A 83 5.43 -24.61 123.44
CA ASN A 83 4.24 -24.96 124.21
C ASN A 83 3.22 -25.64 123.31
N GLY A 84 2.50 -26.58 123.86
CA GLY A 84 1.54 -27.34 123.07
C GLY A 84 0.51 -28.08 123.89
N ASN A 85 -0.43 -28.66 123.13
CA ASN A 85 -1.45 -29.53 123.64
C ASN A 85 -1.48 -30.80 122.79
N LEU A 86 -1.59 -31.95 123.46
CA LEU A 86 -1.52 -33.25 122.80
C LEU A 86 -2.60 -33.45 121.73
N GLN A 87 -3.82 -32.95 121.96
CA GLN A 87 -4.91 -33.00 121.00
C GLN A 87 -4.58 -32.18 119.75
N GLN A 88 -4.16 -30.92 119.91
CA GLN A 88 -3.87 -30.04 118.78
C GLN A 88 -2.74 -30.59 117.91
N ASP A 89 -1.72 -31.15 118.55
CA ASP A 89 -0.59 -31.77 117.88
C ASP A 89 -0.94 -32.97 117.03
N LEU A 90 -1.71 -33.90 117.61
CA LEU A 90 -2.18 -35.07 116.90
C LEU A 90 -3.13 -34.67 115.78
N THR A 91 -4.05 -33.73 116.02
CA THR A 91 -4.95 -33.20 114.98
C THR A 91 -4.20 -32.51 113.85
N ASN A 92 -3.19 -31.70 114.17
CA ASN A 92 -2.40 -31.02 113.15
C ASN A 92 -1.56 -32.01 112.34
N LEU A 93 -0.91 -32.98 112.99
CA LEU A 93 -0.17 -34.02 112.28
C LEU A 93 -1.09 -34.82 111.36
N LEU A 94 -2.26 -35.25 111.87
CA LEU A 94 -3.28 -35.95 111.11
C LEU A 94 -3.74 -35.17 109.88
N ASN A 95 -4.05 -33.88 110.05
CA ASN A 95 -4.52 -33.01 108.97
C ASN A 95 -3.44 -32.81 107.89
N GLN A 96 -2.18 -32.60 108.28
CA GLN A 96 -1.09 -32.45 107.33
C GLN A 96 -0.83 -33.73 106.54
N VAL A 97 -0.94 -34.91 107.19
CA VAL A 97 -0.82 -36.21 106.49
C VAL A 97 -1.99 -36.44 105.54
N LYS A 98 -3.23 -36.16 105.95
CA LYS A 98 -4.41 -36.26 105.06
C LYS A 98 -4.27 -35.34 103.84
N ALA A 99 -3.76 -34.13 104.03
CA ALA A 99 -3.50 -33.16 102.98
C ALA A 99 -2.27 -33.50 102.11
N LYS A 100 -1.56 -34.61 102.37
CA LYS A 100 -0.29 -34.99 101.72
C LYS A 100 0.82 -33.94 101.85
N ASN A 101 0.71 -33.04 102.83
CA ASN A 101 1.73 -32.03 103.12
C ASN A 101 2.70 -32.55 104.18
N PHE A 102 3.52 -33.52 103.78
CA PHE A 102 4.46 -34.18 104.68
C PHE A 102 5.53 -33.25 105.27
N PRO A 103 6.11 -32.27 104.53
CA PRO A 103 7.09 -31.36 105.12
C PRO A 103 6.54 -30.55 106.29
N ALA A 104 5.31 -30.01 106.19
CA ALA A 104 4.68 -29.26 107.28
C ALA A 104 4.31 -30.14 108.48
N SER A 105 4.20 -31.45 108.28
CA SER A 105 3.87 -32.41 109.32
C SER A 105 5.05 -32.72 110.27
N VAL A 106 6.29 -32.53 109.80
CA VAL A 106 7.54 -32.91 110.51
C VAL A 106 7.64 -32.21 111.87
N THR A 107 7.29 -30.93 111.94
CA THR A 107 7.33 -30.16 113.19
C THR A 107 6.41 -30.77 114.25
N HIS A 108 5.21 -31.21 113.87
CA HIS A 108 4.27 -31.84 114.78
C HIS A 108 4.72 -33.26 115.16
N LEU A 109 5.28 -34.00 114.21
CA LEU A 109 5.87 -35.32 114.47
C LEU A 109 7.01 -35.23 115.49
N ASN A 110 7.99 -34.34 115.27
CA ASN A 110 9.13 -34.17 116.16
C ASN A 110 8.70 -33.75 117.56
N ARG A 111 7.71 -32.85 117.68
CA ARG A 111 7.15 -32.43 118.97
C ARG A 111 6.45 -33.58 119.70
N LEU A 112 5.72 -34.43 118.99
CA LEU A 112 5.10 -35.63 119.55
C LEU A 112 6.13 -36.68 119.95
N ILE A 113 7.17 -36.92 119.16
CA ILE A 113 8.29 -37.80 119.52
C ILE A 113 8.97 -37.29 120.80
N HIS A 114 9.24 -35.99 120.88
CA HIS A 114 9.83 -35.37 122.05
C HIS A 114 8.94 -35.50 123.29
N TYR A 115 7.62 -35.33 123.13
CA TYR A 115 6.64 -35.62 124.18
C TYR A 115 6.76 -37.06 124.69
N GLN A 116 6.82 -38.04 123.80
CA GLN A 116 6.96 -39.46 124.20
C GLN A 116 8.31 -39.75 124.88
N ALA A 117 9.37 -39.04 124.47
CA ALA A 117 10.71 -39.18 125.02
C ALA A 117 10.80 -38.67 126.47
N ILE A 118 10.31 -37.46 126.74
CA ILE A 118 10.30 -36.88 128.11
C ILE A 118 9.45 -37.72 129.06
N ASN A 119 8.30 -38.19 128.59
CA ASN A 119 7.40 -39.03 129.39
C ASN A 119 7.86 -40.49 129.47
N GLY A 120 9.03 -40.82 128.91
CA GLY A 120 9.72 -42.08 129.13
C GLY A 120 9.16 -43.29 128.39
N PHE A 121 8.27 -43.10 127.41
CA PHE A 121 7.67 -44.19 126.64
C PHE A 121 8.13 -44.30 125.18
N TRP A 122 8.96 -43.36 124.69
CA TRP A 122 9.57 -43.45 123.35
C TRP A 122 10.45 -44.70 123.12
N GLU A 123 11.11 -45.18 124.18
CA GLU A 123 12.04 -46.32 124.10
C GLU A 123 11.59 -47.50 124.97
N LYS A 124 10.32 -47.50 125.43
CA LYS A 124 9.79 -48.55 126.31
C LYS A 124 9.80 -49.93 125.64
N ALA A 125 9.63 -49.97 124.31
CA ALA A 125 9.74 -51.16 123.49
C ALA A 125 11.14 -51.82 123.54
N LYS A 126 12.23 -51.05 123.71
CA LYS A 126 13.60 -51.58 123.86
C LYS A 126 13.89 -52.13 125.26
N ARG A 127 13.12 -51.72 126.29
CA ARG A 127 13.38 -52.06 127.71
C ARG A 127 12.70 -53.36 128.18
N LYS A 128 11.70 -53.88 127.46
CA LYS A 128 11.18 -55.25 127.67
C LYS A 128 12.08 -56.23 126.91
N TYR A 129 12.83 -57.05 127.64
CA TYR A 129 13.97 -57.88 127.23
C TYR A 129 13.78 -58.90 126.05
N PHE A 130 12.75 -58.81 125.20
CA PHE A 130 12.52 -59.77 124.08
C PHE A 130 11.84 -59.20 122.81
N ARG A 131 12.10 -57.96 122.39
CA ARG A 131 11.42 -57.39 121.19
C ARG A 131 12.30 -56.74 120.11
N ALA A 132 13.63 -56.80 120.19
CA ALA A 132 14.49 -56.17 119.18
C ALA A 132 14.25 -56.72 117.76
N SER A 133 14.06 -58.04 117.62
CA SER A 133 13.75 -58.69 116.34
C SER A 133 12.33 -58.40 115.82
N GLU A 134 11.36 -58.18 116.72
CA GLU A 134 9.98 -57.85 116.35
C GLU A 134 9.87 -56.42 115.80
N VAL A 135 10.66 -55.49 116.37
CA VAL A 135 10.75 -54.09 115.90
C VAL A 135 11.39 -54.02 114.52
N SER A 136 12.51 -54.71 114.28
CA SER A 136 13.17 -54.71 112.97
C SER A 136 12.29 -55.35 111.89
N VAL A 137 11.56 -56.43 112.22
CA VAL A 137 10.61 -57.07 111.29
C VAL A 137 9.44 -56.13 110.95
N LYS A 138 8.98 -55.31 111.89
CA LYS A 138 7.92 -54.33 111.64
C LYS A 138 8.40 -53.17 110.76
N GLU A 139 9.61 -52.67 111.01
CA GLU A 139 10.23 -51.64 110.16
C GLU A 139 10.44 -52.15 108.73
N ASP A 140 10.92 -53.38 108.55
CA ASP A 140 11.07 -53.98 107.22
C ASP A 140 9.72 -54.21 106.53
N LYS A 141 8.68 -54.62 107.27
CA LYS A 141 7.31 -54.72 106.74
C LYS A 141 6.80 -53.36 106.24
N ASP A 142 7.04 -52.30 107.00
CA ASP A 142 6.62 -50.95 106.64
C ASP A 142 7.37 -50.44 105.39
N ARG A 143 8.66 -50.75 105.28
CA ARG A 143 9.48 -50.45 104.10
C ARG A 143 8.99 -51.19 102.86
N VAL A 144 8.71 -52.49 102.98
CA VAL A 144 8.21 -53.31 101.87
C VAL A 144 6.84 -52.81 101.41
N ASP A 145 5.95 -52.46 102.34
CA ASP A 145 4.63 -51.88 102.04
C ASP A 145 4.73 -50.56 101.27
N LEU A 146 5.58 -49.63 101.72
CA LEU A 146 5.81 -48.36 101.04
C LEU A 146 6.39 -48.55 99.63
N VAL A 147 7.41 -49.40 99.48
CA VAL A 147 8.04 -49.68 98.19
C VAL A 147 7.06 -50.35 97.23
N SER A 148 6.25 -51.29 97.71
CA SER A 148 5.22 -51.97 96.92
C SER A 148 4.22 -50.97 96.33
N LYS A 149 3.70 -50.06 97.16
CA LYS A 149 2.75 -49.02 96.73
C LYS A 149 3.36 -48.03 95.75
N HIS A 150 4.60 -47.62 96.00
CA HIS A 150 5.34 -46.78 95.06
C HIS A 150 5.53 -47.47 93.70
N MET A 151 5.87 -48.76 93.69
CA MET A 151 6.04 -49.53 92.45
C MET A 151 4.74 -49.63 91.65
N LEU A 152 3.60 -49.80 92.32
CA LEU A 152 2.28 -49.82 91.67
C LEU A 152 1.97 -48.47 91.01
N GLU A 153 2.17 -47.36 91.73
CA GLU A 153 1.95 -46.00 91.21
C GLU A 153 2.84 -45.72 89.99
N VAL A 154 4.12 -46.10 90.06
CA VAL A 154 5.06 -45.98 88.93
C VAL A 154 4.60 -46.83 87.74
N SER A 155 4.14 -48.06 87.98
CA SER A 155 3.69 -48.96 86.93
C SER A 155 2.44 -48.44 86.21
N GLU A 156 1.47 -47.88 86.94
CA GLU A 156 0.27 -47.29 86.34
C GLU A 156 0.63 -46.10 85.45
N ARG A 157 1.56 -45.24 85.91
CA ARG A 157 2.04 -44.08 85.15
C ARG A 157 2.85 -44.46 83.92
N LEU A 158 3.68 -45.50 84.00
CA LEU A 158 4.36 -46.03 82.82
C LEU A 158 3.34 -46.56 81.80
N GLY A 159 2.29 -47.23 82.27
CA GLY A 159 1.17 -47.65 81.41
C GLY A 159 0.52 -46.48 80.70
N SER A 160 0.19 -45.40 81.41
CA SER A 160 -0.42 -44.21 80.79
C SER A 160 0.51 -43.52 79.79
N LEU A 161 1.80 -43.39 80.11
CA LEU A 161 2.79 -42.78 79.20
C LEU A 161 2.98 -43.61 77.92
N ILE A 162 2.98 -44.94 78.03
CA ILE A 162 3.07 -45.82 76.86
C ILE A 162 1.85 -45.61 75.95
N SER A 163 0.64 -45.57 76.51
CA SER A 163 -0.58 -45.29 75.72
C SER A 163 -0.55 -43.91 75.05
N GLU A 164 -0.04 -42.88 75.73
CA GLU A 164 0.14 -41.55 75.15
C GLU A 164 1.15 -41.55 73.98
N ILE A 165 2.27 -42.28 74.13
CA ILE A 165 3.27 -42.43 73.08
C ILE A 165 2.68 -43.17 71.86
N GLU A 166 1.92 -44.24 72.08
CA GLU A 166 1.25 -44.99 71.01
C GLU A 166 0.24 -44.11 70.27
N GLU A 167 -0.55 -43.30 70.98
CA GLU A 167 -1.49 -42.36 70.37
C GLU A 167 -0.77 -41.30 69.53
N GLN A 168 0.30 -40.70 70.06
CA GLN A 168 1.09 -39.72 69.33
C GLN A 168 1.75 -40.31 68.09
N GLN A 169 2.24 -41.54 68.17
CA GLN A 169 2.82 -42.26 67.04
C GLN A 169 1.80 -42.43 65.91
N GLU A 170 0.55 -42.80 66.24
CA GLU A 170 -0.51 -42.95 65.26
C GLU A 170 -0.88 -41.61 64.61
N GLN A 171 -1.00 -40.54 65.40
CA GLN A 171 -1.25 -39.19 64.88
C GLN A 171 -0.15 -38.75 63.89
N ILE A 172 1.12 -39.00 64.22
CA ILE A 172 2.26 -38.70 63.34
C ILE A 172 2.18 -39.50 62.04
N ASN A 173 1.82 -40.79 62.11
CA ASN A 173 1.68 -41.63 60.91
C ASN A 173 0.56 -41.13 59.99
N VAL A 174 -0.60 -40.77 60.56
CA VAL A 174 -1.72 -40.19 59.81
C VAL A 174 -1.29 -38.88 59.13
N PHE A 175 -0.63 -38.00 59.87
CA PHE A 175 -0.13 -36.72 59.33
C PHE A 175 0.89 -36.94 58.19
N ALA A 176 1.87 -37.81 58.40
CA ALA A 176 2.89 -38.12 57.40
C ALA A 176 2.28 -38.69 56.11
N ASN A 177 1.30 -39.59 56.24
CA ASN A 177 0.59 -40.15 55.09
C ASN A 177 -0.24 -39.10 54.34
N SER A 178 -0.89 -38.17 55.06
CA SER A 178 -1.60 -37.05 54.43
C SER A 178 -0.63 -36.16 53.64
N LYS A 179 0.49 -35.76 54.26
CA LYS A 179 1.48 -34.89 53.61
C LYS A 179 2.15 -35.55 52.40
N LYS A 180 2.38 -36.85 52.45
CA LYS A 180 2.89 -37.60 51.30
C LYS A 180 1.92 -37.57 50.11
N LYS A 181 0.61 -37.67 50.35
CA LYS A 181 -0.41 -37.55 49.30
C LYS A 181 -0.45 -36.14 48.70
N GLU A 182 -0.48 -35.11 49.55
CA GLU A 182 -0.46 -33.70 49.12
C GLU A 182 0.78 -33.40 48.24
N VAL A 183 1.96 -33.87 48.64
CA VAL A 183 3.19 -33.70 47.85
C VAL A 183 3.10 -34.42 46.51
N GLY A 184 2.56 -35.64 46.47
CA GLY A 184 2.34 -36.37 45.21
C GLY A 184 1.38 -35.66 44.26
N GLU A 185 0.32 -35.04 44.79
CA GLU A 185 -0.60 -34.22 43.99
C GLU A 185 0.12 -32.97 43.42
N ILE A 186 0.90 -32.26 44.24
CA ILE A 186 1.71 -31.12 43.77
C ILE A 186 2.71 -31.54 42.68
N GLU A 187 3.40 -32.67 42.87
CA GLU A 187 4.33 -33.23 41.88
C GLU A 187 3.63 -33.57 40.57
N SER A 188 2.37 -34.03 40.61
CA SER A 188 1.58 -34.32 39.41
C SER A 188 1.09 -33.07 38.69
N LEU A 189 0.73 -32.01 39.42
CA LEU A 189 0.18 -30.78 38.87
C LEU A 189 1.28 -29.85 38.32
N LEU A 190 2.50 -29.93 38.85
CA LEU A 190 3.60 -29.06 38.44
C LEU A 190 3.98 -29.20 36.95
N PRO A 191 4.10 -30.41 36.37
CA PRO A 191 4.30 -30.58 34.92
C PRO A 191 3.18 -29.95 34.09
N THR A 192 1.92 -30.17 34.45
CA THR A 192 0.76 -29.61 33.75
C THR A 192 0.77 -28.08 33.79
N ALA A 193 1.11 -27.48 34.94
CA ALA A 193 1.24 -26.02 35.04
C ALA A 193 2.36 -25.48 34.13
N ARG A 194 3.49 -26.19 34.03
CA ARG A 194 4.59 -25.81 33.12
C ARG A 194 4.21 -25.96 31.66
N GLU A 195 3.45 -26.99 31.31
CA GLU A 195 2.92 -27.18 29.97
C GLU A 195 1.97 -26.04 29.58
N HIS A 196 1.01 -25.69 30.45
CA HIS A 196 0.14 -24.54 30.22
C HIS A 196 0.89 -23.21 30.08
N VAL A 197 1.96 -22.99 30.83
CA VAL A 197 2.82 -21.80 30.63
C VAL A 197 3.42 -21.77 29.22
N ASN A 198 3.87 -22.91 28.71
CA ASN A 198 4.39 -22.99 27.34
C ASN A 198 3.31 -22.74 26.29
N GLU A 199 2.12 -23.31 26.47
CA GLU A 199 0.96 -23.09 25.59
C GLU A 199 0.55 -21.60 25.57
N ILE A 200 0.49 -20.96 26.74
CA ILE A 200 0.19 -19.52 26.87
C ILE A 200 1.22 -18.68 26.10
N ASN A 201 2.52 -18.99 26.25
CA ASN A 201 3.57 -18.28 25.53
C ASN A 201 3.47 -18.47 24.02
N GLU A 202 3.13 -19.68 23.55
CA GLU A 202 2.93 -19.94 22.13
C GLU A 202 1.74 -19.15 21.57
N VAL A 203 0.60 -19.17 22.27
CA VAL A 203 -0.59 -18.41 21.90
C VAL A 203 -0.28 -16.91 21.89
N HIS A 204 0.43 -16.39 22.90
CA HIS A 204 0.82 -14.99 22.94
C HIS A 204 1.67 -14.59 21.73
N ASN A 205 2.69 -15.38 21.40
CA ASN A 205 3.54 -15.10 20.24
C ASN A 205 2.76 -15.15 18.93
N ARG A 206 1.84 -16.11 18.77
CA ARG A 206 0.94 -16.18 17.60
C ARG A 206 0.03 -14.96 17.51
N SER A 207 -0.52 -14.50 18.64
CA SER A 207 -1.37 -13.31 18.70
C SER A 207 -0.61 -12.04 18.33
N ALA A 208 0.61 -11.86 18.85
CA ALA A 208 1.45 -10.71 18.50
C ALA A 208 1.78 -10.67 17.00
N ALA A 209 2.13 -11.82 16.41
CA ALA A 209 2.37 -11.92 14.97
C ALA A 209 1.10 -11.67 14.13
N LEU A 210 -0.07 -12.04 14.63
CA LEU A 210 -1.35 -11.72 13.98
C LEU A 210 -1.67 -10.24 14.07
N GLU A 211 -1.42 -9.59 15.21
CA GLU A 211 -1.60 -8.16 15.41
C GLU A 211 -0.75 -7.34 14.42
N GLU A 212 0.53 -7.68 14.26
CA GLU A 212 1.41 -7.04 13.27
C GLU A 212 0.87 -7.21 11.84
N LYS A 213 0.39 -8.41 11.48
CA LYS A 213 -0.22 -8.67 10.17
C LYS A 213 -1.48 -7.84 9.96
N ILE A 214 -2.34 -7.74 10.97
CA ILE A 214 -3.59 -6.95 10.91
C ILE A 214 -3.24 -5.48 10.70
N SER A 215 -2.29 -4.93 11.47
CA SER A 215 -1.84 -3.54 11.33
C SER A 215 -1.26 -3.26 9.94
N SER A 216 -0.47 -4.19 9.38
CA SER A 216 0.05 -4.07 8.01
C SER A 216 -1.07 -4.10 6.95
N ILE A 217 -2.05 -4.98 7.10
CA ILE A 217 -3.20 -5.06 6.19
C ILE A 217 -4.05 -3.78 6.28
N LEU A 218 -4.27 -3.25 7.49
CA LEU A 218 -5.02 -2.02 7.70
C LEU A 218 -4.33 -0.84 7.00
N SER A 219 -3.02 -0.67 7.20
CA SER A 219 -2.23 0.38 6.51
C SER A 219 -2.35 0.28 4.99
N LYS A 220 -2.22 -0.92 4.43
CA LYS A 220 -2.39 -1.14 2.98
C LYS A 220 -3.82 -0.87 2.50
N SER A 221 -4.81 -1.16 3.34
CA SER A 221 -6.21 -0.88 3.03
C SER A 221 -6.47 0.62 2.99
N ASP A 222 -5.89 1.38 3.93
CA ASP A 222 -6.01 2.84 3.97
C ASP A 222 -5.29 3.50 2.78
N GLU A 223 -4.09 3.05 2.43
CA GLU A 223 -3.37 3.50 1.22
C GLU A 223 -4.20 3.27 -0.05
N LYS A 224 -4.79 2.07 -0.20
CA LYS A 224 -5.66 1.76 -1.34
C LYS A 224 -6.93 2.60 -1.35
N ARG A 225 -7.49 2.89 -0.18
CA ARG A 225 -8.69 3.73 -0.06
C ARG A 225 -8.41 5.16 -0.53
N GLU A 226 -7.28 5.73 -0.12
CA GLU A 226 -6.85 7.06 -0.61
C GLU A 226 -6.62 7.04 -2.13
N ALA A 227 -5.93 6.03 -2.67
CA ALA A 227 -5.73 5.91 -4.11
C ALA A 227 -7.05 5.81 -4.90
N VAL A 228 -8.06 5.12 -4.35
CA VAL A 228 -9.41 5.07 -4.94
C VAL A 228 -10.11 6.43 -4.87
N TYR A 229 -9.93 7.17 -3.78
CA TYR A 229 -10.48 8.52 -3.64
C TYR A 229 -9.89 9.48 -4.67
N ASP A 230 -8.57 9.46 -4.84
CA ASP A 230 -7.85 10.28 -5.83
C ASP A 230 -8.32 9.96 -7.26
N LEU A 231 -8.36 8.67 -7.61
CA LEU A 231 -8.85 8.23 -8.93
C LEU A 231 -10.32 8.62 -9.16
N SER A 232 -11.15 8.56 -8.11
CA SER A 232 -12.54 9.00 -8.20
C SER A 232 -12.65 10.50 -8.48
N ASN A 233 -11.76 11.33 -7.95
CA ASN A 233 -11.73 12.76 -8.21
C ASN A 233 -11.23 13.04 -9.64
N GLU A 234 -10.17 12.36 -10.09
CA GLU A 234 -9.68 12.47 -11.47
C GLU A 234 -10.77 12.08 -12.50
N ILE A 235 -11.52 11.01 -12.23
CA ILE A 235 -12.66 10.60 -13.08
C ILE A 235 -13.73 11.70 -13.12
N LYS A 236 -14.03 12.36 -12.00
CA LYS A 236 -15.02 13.46 -11.98
C LYS A 236 -14.55 14.65 -12.81
N GLU A 237 -13.27 14.99 -12.73
CA GLU A 237 -12.68 16.07 -13.53
C GLU A 237 -12.73 15.74 -15.03
N LEU A 238 -12.30 14.53 -15.42
CA LEU A 238 -12.39 14.04 -16.80
C LEU A 238 -13.82 14.03 -17.32
N LEU A 239 -14.79 13.59 -16.51
CA LEU A 239 -16.21 13.62 -16.90
C LEU A 239 -16.72 15.06 -17.09
N SER A 240 -16.30 16.00 -16.24
CA SER A 240 -16.65 17.41 -16.39
C SER A 240 -16.07 18.00 -17.68
N GLU A 241 -14.80 17.68 -18.00
CA GLU A 241 -14.16 18.10 -19.23
C GLU A 241 -14.82 17.48 -20.47
N LEU A 242 -15.11 16.18 -20.44
CA LEU A 242 -15.82 15.50 -21.52
C LEU A 242 -17.19 16.11 -21.79
N ASN A 243 -17.94 16.43 -20.73
CA ASN A 243 -19.24 17.10 -20.87
C ASN A 243 -19.09 18.48 -21.53
N ARG A 244 -18.06 19.25 -21.16
CA ARG A 244 -17.77 20.54 -21.79
C ARG A 244 -17.41 20.38 -23.27
N LEU A 245 -16.50 19.48 -23.60
CA LEU A 245 -16.11 19.20 -24.99
C LEU A 245 -17.29 18.72 -25.83
N THR A 246 -18.18 17.91 -25.25
CA THR A 246 -19.40 17.43 -25.91
C THR A 246 -20.37 18.57 -26.19
N GLN A 247 -20.50 19.51 -25.24
CA GLN A 247 -21.31 20.72 -25.42
C GLN A 247 -20.72 21.63 -26.50
N ASP A 248 -19.41 21.91 -26.44
CA ASP A 248 -18.68 22.72 -27.42
C ASP A 248 -18.83 22.12 -28.83
N ALA A 249 -18.61 20.80 -28.99
CA ALA A 249 -18.77 20.11 -30.27
C ALA A 249 -20.20 20.15 -30.82
N LYS A 250 -21.21 20.13 -29.94
CA LYS A 250 -22.61 20.27 -30.32
C LYS A 250 -22.90 21.68 -30.83
N GLU A 251 -22.38 22.71 -30.16
CA GLU A 251 -22.52 24.11 -30.59
C GLU A 251 -21.84 24.34 -31.95
N ASP A 252 -20.61 23.85 -32.13
CA ASP A 252 -19.87 23.91 -33.40
C ASP A 252 -20.64 23.22 -34.54
N THR A 253 -21.24 22.05 -34.26
CA THR A 253 -22.04 21.32 -35.26
C THR A 253 -23.28 22.10 -35.67
N GLU A 254 -23.98 22.73 -34.73
CA GLU A 254 -25.14 23.58 -35.02
C GLU A 254 -24.75 24.84 -35.81
N ASP A 255 -23.62 25.45 -35.49
CA ASP A 255 -23.11 26.62 -36.21
C ASP A 255 -22.65 26.26 -37.63
N GLN A 256 -21.96 25.12 -37.81
CA GLN A 256 -21.63 24.59 -39.14
C GLN A 256 -22.88 24.32 -39.96
N LYS A 257 -23.91 23.70 -39.36
CA LYS A 257 -25.18 23.44 -40.01
C LYS A 257 -25.85 24.73 -40.49
N ARG A 258 -25.89 25.78 -39.65
CA ARG A 258 -26.40 27.10 -40.06
C ARG A 258 -25.61 27.69 -41.21
N SER A 259 -24.28 27.62 -41.16
CA SER A 259 -23.40 28.10 -42.24
C SER A 259 -23.65 27.37 -43.56
N HIS A 260 -23.78 26.03 -43.51
CA HIS A 260 -24.13 25.22 -44.67
C HIS A 260 -25.50 25.57 -45.25
N MET A 261 -26.52 25.82 -44.41
CA MET A 261 -27.82 26.28 -44.88
C MET A 261 -27.73 27.62 -45.62
N VAL A 262 -26.98 28.58 -45.07
CA VAL A 262 -26.75 29.88 -45.73
C VAL A 262 -26.00 29.73 -47.06
N LEU A 263 -25.01 28.85 -47.10
CA LEU A 263 -24.26 28.58 -48.34
C LEU A 263 -25.13 27.90 -49.40
N GLU A 264 -25.97 26.95 -48.99
CA GLU A 264 -26.92 26.28 -49.89
C GLU A 264 -27.90 27.30 -50.49
N GLU A 265 -28.45 28.20 -49.67
CA GLU A 265 -29.34 29.27 -50.13
C GLU A 265 -28.64 30.19 -51.15
N LYS A 266 -27.40 30.60 -50.86
CA LYS A 266 -26.58 31.39 -51.81
C LYS A 266 -26.31 30.64 -53.11
N PHE A 267 -25.97 29.35 -53.01
CA PHE A 267 -25.70 28.52 -54.18
C PHE A 267 -26.94 28.39 -55.06
N ARG A 268 -28.12 28.15 -54.46
CA ARG A 268 -29.41 28.13 -55.18
C ARG A 268 -29.69 29.44 -55.89
N SER A 269 -29.48 30.58 -55.22
CA SER A 269 -29.67 31.90 -55.83
C SER A 269 -28.72 32.15 -57.01
N ILE A 270 -27.45 31.76 -56.89
CA ILE A 270 -26.48 31.87 -57.99
C ILE A 270 -26.87 30.95 -59.15
N LEU A 271 -27.29 29.72 -58.86
CA LEU A 271 -27.71 28.78 -59.88
C LEU A 271 -28.90 29.32 -60.67
N GLU A 272 -29.92 29.84 -59.98
CA GLU A 272 -31.08 30.49 -60.61
C GLU A 272 -30.66 31.69 -61.48
N PHE A 273 -29.70 32.50 -61.01
CA PHE A 273 -29.15 33.59 -61.82
C PHE A 273 -28.44 33.08 -63.08
N VAL A 274 -27.63 32.03 -62.98
CA VAL A 274 -26.89 31.44 -64.11
C VAL A 274 -27.84 30.80 -65.11
N GLU A 275 -28.84 30.04 -64.66
CA GLU A 275 -29.86 29.44 -65.52
C GLU A 275 -30.59 30.51 -66.34
N ASN A 276 -30.99 31.62 -65.71
CA ASN A 276 -31.59 32.77 -66.41
C ASN A 276 -30.64 33.41 -67.44
N LYS A 277 -29.31 33.39 -67.20
CA LYS A 277 -28.33 33.96 -68.14
C LYS A 277 -27.98 33.03 -69.29
N GLN A 278 -28.08 31.71 -69.10
CA GLN A 278 -27.82 30.75 -70.17
C GLN A 278 -28.75 30.96 -71.37
N GLU A 279 -30.03 31.26 -71.11
CA GLU A 279 -31.01 31.57 -72.16
C GLU A 279 -30.63 32.85 -72.93
N TYR A 280 -30.22 33.89 -72.21
CA TYR A 280 -29.71 35.15 -72.80
C TYR A 280 -28.46 34.94 -73.68
N PHE A 281 -27.50 34.11 -73.24
CA PHE A 281 -26.29 33.83 -74.01
C PHE A 281 -26.56 32.99 -75.26
N LYS A 282 -27.51 32.07 -75.19
CA LYS A 282 -27.93 31.27 -76.35
C LYS A 282 -28.50 32.17 -77.46
N GLU A 283 -29.40 33.08 -77.09
CA GLU A 283 -29.99 34.05 -78.03
C GLU A 283 -28.91 34.97 -78.64
N ARG A 284 -27.92 35.41 -77.86
CA ARG A 284 -26.87 36.30 -78.33
C ARG A 284 -25.85 35.63 -79.24
N ASN A 285 -25.54 34.35 -79.02
CA ASN A 285 -24.64 33.59 -79.88
C ASN A 285 -25.27 33.33 -81.26
N GLU A 286 -26.57 32.99 -81.33
CA GLU A 286 -27.28 32.88 -82.61
C GLU A 286 -27.25 34.21 -83.39
N TYR A 287 -27.38 35.34 -82.70
CA TYR A 287 -27.26 36.67 -83.31
C TYR A 287 -25.84 37.01 -83.80
N LEU A 288 -24.80 36.57 -83.09
CA LEU A 288 -23.39 36.81 -83.48
C LEU A 288 -22.97 35.94 -84.68
N ASP A 289 -23.47 34.71 -84.76
CA ASP A 289 -23.17 33.80 -85.87
C ASP A 289 -23.73 34.33 -87.21
N ASP A 290 -24.92 34.93 -87.18
CA ASP A 290 -25.54 35.60 -88.34
C ASP A 290 -24.76 36.84 -88.82
N LEU A 291 -24.14 37.58 -87.89
CA LEU A 291 -23.34 38.78 -88.21
C LEU A 291 -21.94 38.45 -88.74
N ILE A 292 -21.26 37.47 -88.17
CA ILE A 292 -19.85 37.16 -88.48
C ILE A 292 -19.72 36.42 -89.82
N GLY A 293 -20.65 35.51 -90.14
CA GLY A 293 -20.60 34.72 -91.38
C GLY A 293 -20.72 35.54 -92.68
N ARG A 294 -21.33 36.74 -92.61
CA ARG A 294 -21.71 37.51 -93.82
C ARG A 294 -20.77 38.66 -94.19
N GLU A 295 -20.09 39.31 -93.23
CA GLU A 295 -19.38 40.58 -93.51
C GLU A 295 -17.86 40.47 -93.73
N VAL A 296 -17.18 39.46 -93.18
CA VAL A 296 -15.70 39.43 -93.17
C VAL A 296 -15.08 39.01 -94.51
N GLY A 297 -15.72 38.11 -95.27
CA GLY A 297 -15.20 37.65 -96.57
C GLY A 297 -15.36 38.66 -97.72
N ALA A 298 -16.42 39.47 -97.68
CA ALA A 298 -16.75 40.39 -98.78
C ALA A 298 -15.90 41.68 -98.77
N SER A 299 -15.57 42.23 -97.59
CA SER A 299 -14.84 43.51 -97.51
C SER A 299 -13.34 43.38 -97.86
N LEU A 300 -12.72 42.24 -97.54
CA LEU A 300 -11.32 41.95 -97.88
C LEU A 300 -11.13 41.75 -99.39
N PHE A 301 -12.09 41.11 -100.07
CA PHE A 301 -12.06 40.94 -101.52
C PHE A 301 -12.13 42.28 -102.27
N GLU A 302 -13.05 43.17 -101.89
CA GLU A 302 -13.18 44.48 -102.54
C GLU A 302 -11.93 45.36 -102.33
N THR A 303 -11.31 45.32 -101.15
CA THR A 303 -10.10 46.10 -100.86
C THR A 303 -8.92 45.70 -101.78
N PHE A 304 -8.70 44.40 -102.01
CA PHE A 304 -7.61 43.94 -102.90
C PHE A 304 -7.94 44.14 -104.39
N LYS A 305 -9.22 44.03 -104.76
CA LYS A 305 -9.69 44.31 -106.12
C LYS A 305 -9.54 45.80 -106.49
N GLN A 306 -9.83 46.70 -105.56
CA GLN A 306 -9.62 48.14 -105.74
C GLN A 306 -8.14 48.46 -105.98
N ARG A 307 -7.23 47.92 -105.16
CA ARG A 307 -5.77 48.14 -105.33
C ARG A 307 -5.22 47.58 -106.64
N LYS A 308 -5.72 46.42 -107.10
CA LYS A 308 -5.42 45.90 -108.44
C LYS A 308 -5.85 46.87 -109.53
N ARG A 309 -7.01 47.52 -109.39
CA ARG A 309 -7.56 48.45 -110.38
C ARG A 309 -6.75 49.76 -110.47
N GLU A 310 -6.26 50.27 -109.34
CA GLU A 310 -5.39 51.46 -109.28
C GLU A 310 -4.06 51.21 -110.03
N LEU A 311 -3.47 50.02 -109.89
CA LEU A 311 -2.22 49.66 -110.55
C LEU A 311 -2.35 49.48 -112.08
N VAL A 312 -3.53 49.08 -112.58
CA VAL A 312 -3.78 48.94 -114.04
C VAL A 312 -3.61 50.28 -114.77
N SER A 313 -4.00 51.39 -114.12
CA SER A 313 -3.88 52.73 -114.72
C SER A 313 -2.42 53.14 -114.89
N SER A 314 -1.59 52.91 -113.86
CA SER A 314 -0.15 53.21 -113.89
C SER A 314 0.60 52.33 -114.90
N ILE A 315 0.30 51.02 -114.95
CA ILE A 315 0.89 50.10 -115.93
C ILE A 315 0.51 50.51 -117.36
N GLY A 316 -0.72 50.98 -117.56
CA GLY A 316 -1.18 51.51 -118.84
C GLY A 316 -0.33 52.69 -119.33
N PHE A 317 0.03 53.61 -118.41
CA PHE A 317 0.92 54.73 -118.71
C PHE A 317 2.32 54.24 -119.13
N TRP A 318 2.93 53.33 -118.35
CA TRP A 318 4.27 52.84 -118.68
C TRP A 318 4.32 51.93 -119.92
N LYS A 319 3.25 51.17 -120.21
CA LYS A 319 3.11 50.36 -121.42
C LYS A 319 3.26 51.20 -122.68
N TRP A 320 2.69 52.41 -122.69
CA TRP A 320 2.81 53.36 -123.79
C TRP A 320 4.08 54.22 -123.71
N SER A 321 4.57 54.51 -122.49
CA SER A 321 5.80 55.28 -122.31
C SER A 321 7.02 54.58 -122.92
N VAL A 322 7.19 53.26 -122.74
CA VAL A 322 8.35 52.50 -123.24
C VAL A 322 8.56 52.59 -124.77
N PRO A 323 7.56 52.36 -125.64
CA PRO A 323 7.74 52.52 -127.08
C PRO A 323 7.92 53.99 -127.48
N ILE A 324 7.24 54.94 -126.83
CA ILE A 324 7.40 56.37 -127.12
C ILE A 324 8.82 56.84 -126.80
N THR A 325 9.35 56.50 -125.62
CA THR A 325 10.72 56.86 -125.24
C THR A 325 11.76 56.16 -126.11
N SER A 326 11.49 54.93 -126.58
CA SER A 326 12.35 54.26 -127.55
C SER A 326 12.41 54.99 -128.88
N VAL A 327 11.27 55.39 -129.45
CA VAL A 327 11.23 56.15 -130.72
C VAL A 327 11.90 57.52 -130.56
N LEU A 328 11.62 58.23 -129.46
CA LEU A 328 12.26 59.52 -129.17
C LEU A 328 13.78 59.37 -129.01
N ALA A 329 14.27 58.33 -128.33
CA ALA A 329 15.69 58.08 -128.19
C ALA A 329 16.36 57.83 -129.56
N VAL A 330 15.72 57.04 -130.43
CA VAL A 330 16.23 56.79 -131.79
C VAL A 330 16.25 58.07 -132.62
N LEU A 331 15.17 58.86 -132.61
CA LEU A 331 15.12 60.14 -133.32
C LEU A 331 16.14 61.15 -132.80
N TRP A 332 16.35 61.21 -131.48
CA TRP A 332 17.33 62.09 -130.85
C TRP A 332 18.76 61.72 -131.22
N ILE A 333 19.08 60.42 -131.23
CA ILE A 333 20.36 59.92 -131.71
C ILE A 333 20.53 60.27 -133.19
N PHE A 334 19.51 60.07 -134.02
CA PHE A 334 19.57 60.43 -135.44
C PHE A 334 19.83 61.93 -135.66
N PHE A 335 19.14 62.82 -134.93
CA PHE A 335 19.34 64.26 -135.05
C PHE A 335 20.75 64.71 -134.65
N LEU A 336 21.33 64.08 -133.61
CA LEU A 336 22.68 64.38 -133.16
C LEU A 336 23.77 64.00 -134.18
N PHE A 337 23.55 62.96 -134.98
CA PHE A 337 24.56 62.43 -135.90
C PHE A 337 24.26 62.64 -137.39
N GLY A 338 23.04 63.02 -137.79
CA GLY A 338 22.60 63.02 -139.20
C GLY A 338 22.72 64.34 -139.97
N ASN A 339 23.00 65.47 -139.32
CA ASN A 339 22.76 66.81 -139.91
C ASN A 339 24.01 67.64 -140.30
N GLY A 340 25.18 67.04 -140.49
CA GLY A 340 26.39 67.78 -140.87
C GLY A 340 27.40 66.95 -141.66
N ASP A 341 27.94 67.54 -142.73
CA ASP A 341 28.85 66.96 -143.72
C ASP A 341 29.95 66.08 -143.08
N LEU A 342 29.89 64.78 -143.38
CA LEU A 342 30.73 63.71 -142.81
C LEU A 342 32.24 63.92 -143.04
N SER A 343 32.59 64.81 -143.96
CA SER A 343 33.97 65.20 -144.26
C SER A 343 34.57 66.22 -143.27
N SER A 344 33.77 66.76 -142.35
CA SER A 344 34.20 67.74 -141.33
C SER A 344 34.08 67.24 -139.87
N LEU A 345 33.83 65.95 -139.66
CA LEU A 345 33.65 65.36 -138.33
C LEU A 345 34.97 65.23 -137.57
N SER A 346 35.30 66.27 -136.80
CA SER A 346 36.35 66.22 -135.78
C SER A 346 35.99 65.22 -134.67
N TRP A 347 36.97 64.48 -134.12
CA TRP A 347 36.76 63.50 -133.03
C TRP A 347 36.04 64.12 -131.81
N GLN A 348 36.25 65.42 -131.56
CA GLN A 348 35.55 66.14 -130.51
C GLN A 348 34.02 66.13 -130.70
N ALA A 349 33.51 66.20 -131.93
CA ALA A 349 32.08 66.22 -132.21
C ALA A 349 31.41 64.86 -131.89
N VAL A 350 32.06 63.73 -132.19
CA VAL A 350 31.53 62.39 -131.89
C VAL A 350 31.42 62.15 -130.38
N PHE A 351 32.44 62.57 -129.62
CA PHE A 351 32.46 62.40 -128.17
C PHE A 351 31.36 63.24 -127.49
N VAL A 352 31.23 64.50 -127.87
CA VAL A 352 30.21 65.41 -127.32
C VAL A 352 28.80 64.92 -127.65
N ASN A 353 28.56 64.45 -128.88
CA ASN A 353 27.25 63.93 -129.29
C ASN A 353 26.90 62.61 -128.59
N SER A 354 27.88 61.74 -128.32
CA SER A 354 27.65 60.51 -127.54
C SER A 354 27.27 60.82 -126.09
N LEU A 355 27.92 61.80 -125.46
CA LEU A 355 27.58 62.21 -124.09
C LEU A 355 26.16 62.82 -124.02
N LYS A 356 25.77 63.58 -125.06
CA LYS A 356 24.41 64.14 -125.21
C LYS A 356 23.32 63.07 -125.46
N ALA A 357 23.69 61.87 -125.90
CA ALA A 357 22.75 60.77 -126.11
C ALA A 357 22.44 59.98 -124.82
N LEU A 358 23.32 60.02 -123.80
CA LEU A 358 23.14 59.27 -122.55
C LEU A 358 21.82 59.57 -121.82
N PRO A 359 21.34 60.82 -121.68
CA PRO A 359 20.05 61.09 -121.04
C PRO A 359 18.87 60.38 -121.72
N ALA A 360 18.88 60.29 -123.05
CA ALA A 360 17.81 59.64 -123.81
C ALA A 360 17.80 58.11 -123.58
N VAL A 361 18.98 57.49 -123.57
CA VAL A 361 19.14 56.05 -123.26
C VAL A 361 18.78 55.76 -121.81
N GLY A 362 19.18 56.63 -120.88
CA GLY A 362 18.84 56.51 -119.46
C GLY A 362 17.34 56.57 -119.21
N LEU A 363 16.62 57.49 -119.87
CA LEU A 363 15.16 57.57 -119.78
C LEU A 363 14.46 56.32 -120.31
N LEU A 364 14.96 55.74 -121.41
CA LEU A 364 14.43 54.48 -121.95
C LEU A 364 14.57 53.34 -120.93
N LEU A 365 15.77 53.13 -120.39
CA LEU A 365 16.03 52.08 -119.41
C LEU A 365 15.20 52.27 -118.13
N PHE A 366 15.04 53.51 -117.68
CA PHE A 366 14.19 53.84 -116.54
C PHE A 366 12.72 53.48 -116.81
N SER A 367 12.16 53.87 -117.95
CA SER A 367 10.78 53.53 -118.33
C SER A 367 10.55 52.02 -118.38
N VAL A 368 11.51 51.24 -118.91
CA VAL A 368 11.42 49.77 -118.94
C VAL A 368 11.41 49.19 -117.52
N SER A 369 12.28 49.69 -116.64
CA SER A 369 12.34 49.21 -115.26
C SER A 369 11.06 49.51 -114.46
N GLN A 370 10.44 50.67 -114.66
CA GLN A 370 9.19 51.01 -113.97
C GLN A 370 8.03 50.15 -114.45
N TYR A 371 7.92 49.92 -115.76
CA TYR A 371 6.91 49.02 -116.32
C TYR A 371 6.99 47.61 -115.73
N ALA A 372 8.21 47.04 -115.64
CA ALA A 372 8.41 45.70 -115.08
C ALA A 372 8.05 45.62 -113.59
N LYS A 373 8.39 46.66 -112.81
CA LYS A 373 8.11 46.73 -111.38
C LYS A 373 6.61 46.77 -111.11
N GLU A 374 5.87 47.62 -111.82
CA GLU A 374 4.43 47.76 -111.61
C GLU A 374 3.65 46.51 -112.03
N ARG A 375 4.07 45.85 -113.12
CA ARG A 375 3.43 44.61 -113.57
C ARG A 375 3.53 43.47 -112.56
N ASN A 376 4.69 43.31 -111.91
CA ASN A 376 4.83 42.30 -110.85
C ASN A 376 3.87 42.56 -109.68
N PHE A 377 3.67 43.82 -109.28
CA PHE A 377 2.70 44.13 -108.22
C PHE A 377 1.27 43.79 -108.63
N GLN A 378 0.89 44.04 -109.89
CA GLN A 378 -0.45 43.69 -110.37
C GLN A 378 -0.72 42.18 -110.30
N GLU A 379 0.25 41.36 -110.69
CA GLU A 379 0.14 39.89 -110.66
C GLU A 379 0.01 39.38 -109.22
N GLU A 380 0.77 39.94 -108.29
CA GLU A 380 0.73 39.56 -106.87
C GLU A 380 -0.60 39.95 -106.20
N TYR A 381 -1.12 41.16 -106.44
CA TYR A 381 -2.44 41.56 -105.92
C TYR A 381 -3.60 40.77 -106.55
N ALA A 382 -3.47 40.37 -107.82
CA ALA A 382 -4.44 39.49 -108.46
C ALA A 382 -4.47 38.10 -107.82
N PHE A 383 -3.30 37.55 -107.48
CA PHE A 383 -3.19 36.29 -106.76
C PHE A 383 -3.84 36.39 -105.36
N LYS A 384 -3.50 37.44 -104.60
CA LYS A 384 -4.08 37.67 -103.26
C LYS A 384 -5.61 37.80 -103.27
N SER A 385 -6.17 38.50 -104.26
CA SER A 385 -7.62 38.63 -104.43
C SER A 385 -8.31 37.30 -104.77
N ALA A 386 -7.70 36.46 -105.61
CA ALA A 386 -8.24 35.15 -105.93
C ALA A 386 -8.21 34.18 -104.73
N VAL A 387 -7.10 34.17 -103.97
CA VAL A 387 -6.97 33.35 -102.76
C VAL A 387 -8.04 33.73 -101.74
N ALA A 388 -8.22 35.02 -101.45
CA ALA A 388 -9.23 35.50 -100.50
C ALA A 388 -10.66 35.04 -100.83
N LEU A 389 -11.02 34.96 -102.12
CA LEU A 389 -12.34 34.49 -102.56
C LEU A 389 -12.52 32.97 -102.35
N THR A 390 -11.45 32.19 -102.57
CA THR A 390 -11.51 30.72 -102.48
C THR A 390 -11.40 30.16 -101.06
N VAL A 391 -10.74 30.89 -100.14
CA VAL A 391 -10.49 30.42 -98.77
C VAL A 391 -11.79 30.18 -98.01
N ASN A 392 -12.80 31.04 -98.20
CA ASN A 392 -14.08 30.89 -97.53
C ASN A 392 -14.84 29.65 -98.04
N SER A 393 -14.86 29.43 -99.36
CA SER A 393 -15.49 28.26 -99.97
C SER A 393 -14.82 26.93 -99.58
N TYR A 394 -13.51 26.91 -99.35
CA TYR A 394 -12.81 25.72 -98.82
C TYR A 394 -13.04 25.53 -97.31
N ALA A 395 -13.16 26.63 -96.55
CA ALA A 395 -13.48 26.58 -95.13
C ALA A 395 -14.88 26.01 -94.86
N ASP A 396 -15.86 26.30 -95.74
CA ASP A 396 -17.24 25.80 -95.61
C ASP A 396 -17.41 24.32 -95.96
N GLN A 397 -16.43 23.67 -96.58
CA GLN A 397 -16.45 22.22 -96.85
C GLN A 397 -15.85 21.38 -95.70
N LEU A 398 -15.29 22.03 -94.67
CA LEU A 398 -14.71 21.35 -93.51
C LEU A 398 -15.79 21.17 -92.43
N SER A 399 -16.03 19.94 -92.01
CA SER A 399 -17.03 19.58 -90.99
C SER A 399 -16.57 19.80 -89.55
N ASP A 400 -15.30 20.15 -89.34
CA ASP A 400 -14.68 20.34 -88.02
C ASP A 400 -14.25 21.80 -87.84
N GLU A 401 -14.88 22.46 -86.86
CA GLU A 401 -14.81 23.91 -86.61
C GLU A 401 -13.38 24.37 -86.25
N SER A 402 -12.62 23.52 -85.54
CA SER A 402 -11.21 23.78 -85.21
C SER A 402 -10.30 23.78 -86.44
N ASN A 403 -10.58 22.90 -87.41
CA ASN A 403 -9.83 22.83 -88.66
C ASN A 403 -10.21 23.97 -89.62
N LYS A 404 -11.47 24.42 -89.57
CA LYS A 404 -11.98 25.60 -90.30
C LYS A 404 -11.23 26.86 -89.88
N ASP A 405 -11.18 27.14 -88.58
CA ASP A 405 -10.50 28.33 -88.03
C ASP A 405 -9.00 28.33 -88.32
N ARG A 406 -8.34 27.17 -88.24
CA ARG A 406 -6.91 27.07 -88.56
C ARG A 406 -6.62 27.39 -90.03
N LEU A 407 -7.47 26.92 -90.95
CA LEU A 407 -7.33 27.17 -92.37
C LEU A 407 -7.57 28.65 -92.72
N ILE A 408 -8.60 29.26 -92.13
CA ILE A 408 -8.88 30.70 -92.29
C ILE A 408 -7.69 31.51 -91.76
N MET A 409 -7.22 31.22 -90.53
CA MET A 409 -6.12 31.95 -89.90
C MET A 409 -4.82 31.89 -90.71
N GLN A 410 -4.42 30.70 -91.17
CA GLN A 410 -3.20 30.54 -91.98
C GLN A 410 -3.31 31.28 -93.33
N SER A 411 -4.46 31.19 -93.98
CA SER A 411 -4.69 31.83 -95.28
C SER A 411 -4.66 33.35 -95.17
N VAL A 412 -5.30 33.91 -94.14
CA VAL A 412 -5.27 35.34 -93.85
C VAL A 412 -3.83 35.79 -93.55
N SER A 413 -3.09 35.04 -92.74
CA SER A 413 -1.70 35.40 -92.39
C SER A 413 -0.74 35.48 -93.59
N GLN A 414 -0.96 34.67 -94.63
CA GLN A 414 -0.15 34.73 -95.86
C GLN A 414 -0.53 35.92 -96.76
N ILE A 415 -1.81 36.28 -96.82
CA ILE A 415 -2.29 37.43 -97.59
C ILE A 415 -1.66 38.74 -97.09
N TYR A 416 -1.45 38.85 -95.77
CA TYR A 416 -0.90 40.05 -95.11
C TYR A 416 0.64 40.19 -95.14
N ARG A 417 1.42 39.26 -95.72
CA ARG A 417 2.89 39.44 -95.86
C ARG A 417 3.25 40.47 -96.96
N SER A 418 4.17 41.39 -96.63
CA SER A 418 4.55 42.58 -97.43
C SER A 418 5.36 42.26 -98.70
N PRO A 419 5.12 42.97 -99.83
CA PRO A 419 5.67 42.63 -101.16
C PRO A 419 7.17 42.98 -101.40
N VAL A 420 7.91 43.47 -100.40
CA VAL A 420 9.24 44.07 -100.62
C VAL A 420 10.42 43.12 -100.35
N TYR A 421 10.20 41.88 -99.90
CA TYR A 421 11.28 40.97 -99.45
C TYR A 421 11.63 39.80 -100.38
N HIS A 422 11.38 39.92 -101.69
CA HIS A 422 11.88 38.95 -102.69
C HIS A 422 12.93 39.56 -103.63
N LYS A 423 14.04 40.05 -103.06
CA LYS A 423 15.27 40.31 -103.85
C LYS A 423 16.56 40.27 -103.02
N LEU A 424 16.67 39.31 -102.09
CA LEU A 424 17.93 38.94 -101.42
C LEU A 424 17.97 37.42 -101.23
N LYS A 425 17.86 36.67 -102.34
CA LYS A 425 18.17 35.23 -102.40
C LYS A 425 18.61 34.89 -103.82
N SER A 426 19.88 35.17 -104.11
CA SER A 426 20.58 34.60 -105.27
C SER A 426 22.07 34.48 -104.92
N LYS A 427 22.38 33.45 -104.14
CA LYS A 427 23.57 32.60 -104.28
C LYS A 427 23.39 31.44 -103.29
N GLU A 428 23.66 30.23 -103.78
CA GLU A 428 23.42 28.91 -103.19
C GLU A 428 21.96 28.43 -103.25
N GLY A 429 21.59 27.94 -104.44
CA GLY A 429 20.67 26.81 -104.54
C GLY A 429 21.40 25.52 -104.15
N GLY A 430 20.74 24.44 -103.79
CA GLY A 430 19.31 24.23 -103.65
C GLY A 430 19.12 22.85 -103.01
N ASP A 431 18.23 22.77 -102.03
CA ASP A 431 17.46 21.55 -101.74
C ASP A 431 16.36 21.91 -100.75
N LEU A 432 15.22 22.36 -101.26
CA LEU A 432 14.11 22.82 -100.42
C LEU A 432 12.75 22.60 -101.10
N LEU A 433 12.58 21.50 -101.84
CA LEU A 433 11.28 21.10 -102.40
C LEU A 433 11.11 19.57 -102.56
N LEU A 434 11.58 18.74 -101.62
CA LEU A 434 11.34 17.29 -101.66
C LEU A 434 10.85 16.57 -100.37
N PRO A 435 10.90 17.09 -99.12
CA PRO A 435 10.44 16.29 -97.97
C PRO A 435 8.98 16.50 -97.53
N ILE A 436 8.19 17.37 -98.19
CA ILE A 436 6.79 17.66 -97.78
C ILE A 436 5.75 16.90 -98.63
N ALA A 437 6.06 16.60 -99.90
CA ALA A 437 5.19 15.76 -100.73
C ALA A 437 5.33 14.26 -100.43
N GLY A 438 6.53 13.79 -100.04
CA GLY A 438 6.76 12.39 -99.66
C GLY A 438 6.10 11.99 -98.33
N LYS A 439 6.10 12.88 -97.33
CA LYS A 439 5.53 12.60 -95.99
C LYS A 439 4.00 12.60 -95.94
N VAL A 440 3.32 13.16 -96.95
CA VAL A 440 1.85 13.10 -97.07
C VAL A 440 1.42 11.91 -97.94
N LEU A 441 2.22 11.49 -98.92
CA LEU A 441 1.94 10.30 -99.73
C LEU A 441 2.19 8.98 -98.99
N ASP A 442 3.23 8.90 -98.15
CA ASP A 442 3.52 7.69 -97.35
C ASP A 442 2.50 7.46 -96.23
N LYS A 443 1.91 8.55 -95.69
CA LYS A 443 0.83 8.46 -94.69
C LYS A 443 -0.53 8.13 -95.28
N ALA A 444 -0.74 8.38 -96.57
CA ALA A 444 -1.95 7.98 -97.29
C ALA A 444 -1.89 6.50 -97.77
N LYS A 445 -0.71 5.97 -98.11
CA LYS A 445 -0.54 4.55 -98.47
C LYS A 445 -0.59 3.59 -97.27
N MET A 446 -0.19 4.03 -96.07
CA MET A 446 -0.32 3.22 -94.84
C MET A 446 -1.76 3.14 -94.29
N SER A 447 -2.73 3.88 -94.84
CA SER A 447 -4.14 3.84 -94.42
C SER A 447 -5.05 3.04 -95.37
N GLN A 448 -4.53 2.47 -96.46
CA GLN A 448 -5.31 1.68 -97.44
C GLN A 448 -4.88 0.21 -97.59
N SER A 449 -3.96 -0.28 -96.76
CA SER A 449 -3.61 -1.70 -96.66
C SER A 449 -3.18 -1.91 -95.19
N GLN A 450 -3.95 -2.44 -94.25
CA GLN A 450 -5.03 -3.43 -94.20
C GLN A 450 -5.97 -2.99 -93.05
N LYS A 451 -7.32 -3.07 -93.03
CA LYS A 451 -8.32 -3.87 -93.76
C LYS A 451 -7.94 -5.30 -94.09
#